data_AF-A0A962ZGS5-F1
#
_entry.id   AF-A0A962ZGS5-F1
#
_cell.length_a   1.000
_cell.length_b   1.000
_cell.length_c   1.000
_cell.angle_alpha   90.00
_cell.angle_beta   90.00
_cell.angle_gamma   90.00
#
_symmetry.space_group_name_H-M   'P 1'
#
loop_
_entity.id
_entity.type
_entity.pdbx_description
1 polymer ?
#
loop_
_entity_poly.entity_id
_entity_poly.type
_entity_poly.pdbx_seq_one_letter_code
_entity_poly.pdbx_strand_id
1 'polypeptide(L)'
;MNILITGAGGYIGRQLGERLTQTHKVMGVDLRAVNDLPFPVHAMDIRDAAIGELMKQHGITHVVHLAAVLEDSGDRARDYDIDVNGTRNV
;
A
#
# COMPACT_ATOMS: atom_id res chain seq x y z
N MET A 1 -11.91 12.32 -0.83
CA MET A 1 -10.44 12.15 -0.89
C MET A 1 -10.12 11.04 -1.87
N ASN A 2 -8.91 11.07 -2.45
CA ASN A 2 -8.35 9.98 -3.25
C ASN A 2 -7.27 9.32 -2.40
N ILE A 3 -7.57 8.15 -1.87
CA ILE A 3 -6.78 7.49 -0.85
C ILE A 3 -6.04 6.31 -1.45
N LEU A 4 -4.73 6.26 -1.24
CA LEU A 4 -3.90 5.08 -1.49
C LEU A 4 -3.66 4.33 -0.18
N ILE A 5 -3.88 3.00 -0.18
CA ILE A 5 -3.52 2.12 0.93
C ILE A 5 -2.37 1.22 0.46
N THR A 6 -1.20 1.30 1.09
CA THR A 6 -0.12 0.32 0.86
C THR A 6 -0.32 -0.88 1.78
N GLY A 7 0.07 -2.09 1.36
CA GLY A 7 -0.23 -3.31 2.13
C GLY A 7 -1.73 -3.60 2.18
N ALA A 8 -2.44 -3.24 1.10
CA ALA A 8 -3.90 -3.27 1.04
C ALA A 8 -4.50 -4.68 1.17
N GLY A 9 -3.74 -5.72 0.79
CA GLY A 9 -4.14 -7.12 0.93
C GLY A 9 -4.01 -7.66 2.35
N GLY A 10 -3.27 -6.96 3.22
CA GLY A 10 -3.07 -7.32 4.63
C GLY A 10 -4.28 -7.02 5.52
N TYR A 11 -4.33 -7.66 6.69
CA TYR A 11 -5.49 -7.63 7.60
C TYR A 11 -6.07 -6.22 7.89
N ILE A 12 -5.21 -5.25 8.15
CA ILE A 12 -5.63 -3.86 8.42
C ILE A 12 -6.07 -3.17 7.12
N GLY A 13 -5.31 -3.35 6.03
CA GLY A 13 -5.58 -2.73 4.74
C GLY A 13 -6.95 -3.09 4.17
N ARG A 14 -7.35 -4.36 4.29
CA ARG A 14 -8.66 -4.85 3.83
C ARG A 14 -9.81 -4.17 4.57
N GLN A 15 -9.81 -4.25 5.91
CA GLN A 15 -10.88 -3.70 6.74
C GLN A 15 -10.97 -2.17 6.63
N LEU A 16 -9.81 -1.50 6.60
CA LEU A 16 -9.77 -0.06 6.43
C LEU A 16 -10.33 0.35 5.06
N GLY A 17 -9.88 -0.31 3.98
CA GLY A 17 -10.32 -0.01 2.62
C GLY A 17 -11.82 -0.26 2.41
N GLU A 18 -12.36 -1.36 2.95
CA GLU A 18 -13.80 -1.65 2.97
C GLU A 18 -14.62 -0.53 3.63
N ARG A 19 -14.10 0.07 4.70
CA ARG A 19 -14.78 1.18 5.39
C ARG A 19 -14.60 2.51 4.66
N LEU A 20 -13.41 2.80 4.16
CA LEU A 20 -13.13 4.07 3.47
C LEU A 20 -13.85 4.17 2.12
N THR A 21 -14.01 3.07 1.40
CA THR A 21 -14.71 3.06 0.10
C THR A 21 -16.18 3.44 0.20
N GLN A 22 -16.76 3.46 1.40
CA GLN A 22 -18.14 3.91 1.62
C GLN A 22 -18.32 5.42 1.36
N THR A 23 -17.23 6.20 1.47
CA THR A 23 -17.29 7.67 1.41
C THR A 23 -16.14 8.32 0.60
N HIS A 24 -15.13 7.55 0.20
CA HIS A 24 -13.94 8.03 -0.49
C HIS A 24 -13.57 7.15 -1.69
N LYS A 25 -12.83 7.70 -2.64
CA LYS A 25 -12.19 6.91 -3.69
C LYS A 25 -10.94 6.24 -3.10
N VAL A 26 -10.90 4.92 -3.12
CA VAL A 26 -9.80 4.13 -2.57
C VAL A 26 -9.13 3.34 -3.69
N MET A 27 -7.81 3.23 -3.63
CA MET A 27 -7.05 2.20 -4.34
C MET A 27 -5.97 1.65 -3.42
N GLY A 28 -5.53 0.43 -3.70
CA GLY A 28 -4.49 -0.24 -2.94
C GLY A 28 -3.24 -0.50 -3.77
N VAL A 29 -2.12 -0.67 -3.07
CA VAL A 29 -0.96 -1.42 -3.58
C VAL A 29 -0.62 -2.53 -2.60
N ASP A 30 -0.19 -3.67 -3.15
CA ASP A 30 0.29 -4.81 -2.37
C ASP A 30 1.30 -5.58 -3.23
N LEU A 31 2.20 -6.34 -2.60
CA LEU A 31 3.20 -7.13 -3.33
C LEU A 31 2.55 -8.16 -4.26
N ARG A 32 1.35 -8.64 -3.89
CA ARG A 32 0.59 -9.63 -4.66
C ARG A 32 -0.68 -9.02 -5.25
N ALA A 33 -1.14 -9.57 -6.36
CA ALA A 33 -2.44 -9.23 -6.90
C ALA A 33 -3.55 -9.65 -5.91
N VAL A 34 -4.51 -8.75 -5.66
CA VAL A 34 -5.66 -8.98 -4.78
C VAL A 34 -6.93 -8.58 -5.54
N ASN A 35 -7.83 -9.54 -5.75
CA ASN A 35 -9.01 -9.36 -6.61
C ASN A 35 -10.35 -9.44 -5.86
N ASP A 36 -10.32 -9.67 -4.54
CA ASP A 36 -11.47 -9.89 -3.69
C ASP A 36 -11.73 -8.72 -2.72
N LEU A 37 -11.37 -7.50 -3.15
CA LEU A 37 -11.60 -6.25 -2.41
C LEU A 37 -12.55 -5.32 -3.19
N PRO A 38 -13.33 -4.46 -2.50
CA PRO A 38 -14.28 -3.56 -3.15
C PRO A 38 -13.61 -2.35 -3.83
N PHE A 39 -12.29 -2.33 -3.89
CA PHE A 39 -11.47 -1.28 -4.51
C PHE A 39 -10.30 -1.93 -5.27
N PRO A 40 -9.78 -1.28 -6.32
CA PRO A 40 -8.69 -1.85 -7.12
C PRO A 40 -7.39 -1.92 -6.31
N VAL A 41 -6.66 -3.02 -6.43
CA VAL A 41 -5.31 -3.18 -5.88
C VAL A 41 -4.31 -3.42 -7.01
N HIS A 42 -3.28 -2.59 -7.06
CA HIS A 42 -2.18 -2.73 -8.01
C HIS A 42 -1.06 -3.56 -7.39
N ALA A 43 -0.61 -4.60 -8.09
CA ALA A 43 0.50 -5.43 -7.63
C ALA A 43 1.81 -4.65 -7.79
N MET A 44 2.43 -4.26 -6.69
CA MET A 44 3.63 -3.41 -6.65
C MET A 44 4.39 -3.64 -5.35
N ASP A 45 5.71 -3.71 -5.47
CA ASP A 45 6.60 -3.69 -4.31
C ASP A 45 6.74 -2.26 -3.79
N ILE A 46 6.62 -2.06 -2.49
CA ILE A 46 6.72 -0.73 -1.86
C ILE A 46 8.10 -0.08 -2.04
N ARG A 47 9.12 -0.90 -2.31
CA ARG A 47 10.48 -0.46 -2.58
C ARG A 47 10.64 0.13 -3.99
N ASP A 48 9.65 -0.04 -4.86
CA ASP A 48 9.65 0.54 -6.19
C ASP A 48 9.28 2.04 -6.15
N ALA A 49 10.22 2.90 -6.56
CA ALA A 49 10.03 4.35 -6.64
C ALA A 49 8.93 4.77 -7.62
N ALA A 50 8.48 3.88 -8.53
CA ALA A 50 7.37 4.13 -9.43
C ALA A 50 6.03 4.40 -8.72
N ILE A 51 5.92 4.09 -7.42
CA ILE A 51 4.75 4.46 -6.60
C ILE A 51 4.49 5.97 -6.60
N GLY A 52 5.54 6.79 -6.70
CA GLY A 52 5.43 8.25 -6.82
C GLY A 52 4.67 8.68 -8.07
N GLU A 53 4.96 8.06 -9.21
CA GLU A 53 4.26 8.34 -10.47
C GLU A 53 2.83 7.77 -10.46
N LEU A 54 2.62 6.59 -9.86
CA LEU A 54 1.29 6.03 -9.65
C LEU A 54 0.41 7.00 -8.83
N MET A 55 0.94 7.55 -7.73
CA MET A 55 0.23 8.52 -6.90
C MET A 55 -0.17 9.77 -7.70
N LYS A 56 0.75 10.31 -8.51
CA LYS A 56 0.47 11.47 -9.39
C LYS A 56 -0.60 11.15 -10.42
N GLN A 57 -0.48 10.03 -11.12
CA GLN A 57 -1.41 9.62 -12.19
C GLN A 57 -2.84 9.44 -11.67
N HIS A 58 -3.00 8.88 -10.46
CA HIS A 58 -4.30 8.68 -9.86
C HIS A 58 -4.80 9.88 -9.04
N GLY A 59 -4.02 10.96 -8.97
CA GLY A 59 -4.35 12.16 -8.19
C GLY A 59 -4.56 11.84 -6.71
N ILE A 60 -3.69 11.01 -6.13
CA ILE A 60 -3.74 10.63 -4.72
C ILE A 60 -3.53 11.86 -3.85
N THR A 61 -4.41 12.04 -2.87
CA THR A 61 -4.33 13.16 -1.92
C THR A 61 -4.00 12.73 -0.51
N HIS A 62 -4.18 11.45 -0.19
CA HIS A 62 -3.91 10.88 1.12
C HIS A 62 -3.33 9.47 0.95
N VAL A 63 -2.34 9.14 1.77
CA VAL A 63 -1.78 7.79 1.83
C VAL A 63 -1.97 7.23 3.23
N VAL A 64 -2.41 5.97 3.30
CA VAL A 64 -2.32 5.16 4.53
C VAL A 64 -1.27 4.08 4.29
N HIS A 65 -0.12 4.25 4.95
CA HIS A 65 1.05 3.41 4.72
C HIS A 65 1.06 2.21 5.68
N LEU A 66 0.65 1.03 5.21
CA LEU A 66 0.57 -0.22 6.00
C LEU A 66 1.45 -1.35 5.45
N ALA A 67 2.12 -1.15 4.31
CA ALA A 67 3.11 -2.11 3.83
C ALA A 67 4.31 -2.10 4.78
N ALA A 68 4.49 -3.20 5.52
CA ALA A 68 5.59 -3.37 6.47
C ALA A 68 5.87 -4.85 6.73
N VAL A 69 7.05 -5.16 7.23
CA VAL A 69 7.38 -6.45 7.84
C VAL A 69 7.18 -6.33 9.35
N LEU A 70 6.21 -7.07 9.91
CA LEU A 70 5.86 -6.97 11.33
C LEU A 70 6.71 -7.85 12.24
N GLU A 71 7.13 -9.01 11.75
CA GLU A 71 7.92 -9.98 12.49
C GLU A 71 9.32 -10.05 11.88
N ASP A 72 10.35 -10.14 12.73
CA ASP A 72 11.73 -10.31 12.28
C ASP A 72 11.82 -11.51 11.32
N SER A 73 12.17 -11.23 10.07
CA SER A 73 12.23 -12.26 9.07
C SER A 73 13.51 -13.09 9.11
N GLY A 74 14.45 -12.72 9.98
CA GLY A 74 15.84 -13.21 9.97
C GLY A 74 16.72 -12.53 8.92
N ASP A 75 16.15 -11.63 8.10
CA ASP A 75 16.86 -10.82 7.11
C ASP A 75 16.65 -9.33 7.38
N ARG A 76 17.44 -8.81 8.32
CA ARG A 76 17.40 -7.41 8.74
C ARG A 76 17.61 -6.42 7.60
N ALA A 77 18.43 -6.77 6.60
CA ALA A 77 18.70 -5.87 5.48
C ALA A 77 17.44 -5.72 4.61
N ARG A 78 16.74 -6.83 4.34
CA ARG A 78 15.47 -6.81 3.62
C ARG A 78 14.38 -6.09 4.39
N ASP A 79 14.26 -6.34 5.70
CA ASP A 79 13.23 -5.70 6.52
C ASP A 79 13.45 -4.18 6.60
N TYR A 80 14.70 -3.73 6.76
CA TYR A 80 15.05 -2.32 6.66
C TYR A 80 14.70 -1.73 5.28
N ASP A 81 14.98 -2.47 4.20
CA ASP A 81 14.70 -2.01 2.85
C ASP A 81 13.19 -1.85 2.61
N ILE A 82 12.37 -2.78 3.10
CA ILE A 82 10.91 -2.69 3.01
C ILE A 82 10.38 -1.54 3.87
N ASP A 83 10.73 -1.50 5.15
CA ASP A 83 10.08 -0.59 6.10
C ASP A 83 10.62 0.83 5.98
N VAL A 84 11.94 0.99 5.82
CA VAL A 84 12.57 2.32 5.79
C VAL A 84 12.67 2.86 4.38
N ASN A 85 13.22 2.10 3.43
CA ASN A 85 13.35 2.60 2.06
C ASN A 85 12.00 2.59 1.33
N GLY A 86 11.10 1.64 1.64
CA GLY A 86 9.72 1.71 1.17
C GLY A 86 8.99 2.96 1.65
N THR A 87 9.14 3.34 2.93
CA THR A 87 8.57 4.61 3.44
C THR A 87 9.13 5.83 2.69
N ARG A 88 10.41 5.82 2.28
CA ARG A 88 11.02 6.95 1.55
C ARG A 88 10.43 7.17 0.15
N ASN A 89 9.79 6.16 -0.44
CA ASN A 89 9.14 6.28 -1.74
C ASN A 89 7.74 6.91 -1.66
N VAL A 90 7.16 6.99 -0.45
CA VAL A 90 5.81 7.49 -0.16
C VAL A 90 5.87 8.96 0.24
#